data_AF-A0A2P4UC46-F1
#
_entry.id   AF-A0A2P4UC46-F1
#
_cell.length_a   1.000
_cell.length_b   1.000
_cell.length_c   1.000
_cell.angle_alpha   90.00
_cell.angle_beta   90.00
_cell.angle_gamma   90.00
#
_symmetry.space_group_name_H-M   'P 1'
#
loop_
_entity.id
_entity.type
_entity.pdbx_description
1 polymer ?
#
loop_
_entity_poly.entity_id
_entity_poly.type
_entity_poly.pdbx_seq_one_letter_code
_entity_poly.pdbx_strand_id
1 'polypeptide(L)' 'MAVTTERSAPVWVDVFLEDLAEHGYVARAARTAGVSCTAVARRGRRDPLFARALREAQGHAPESTAREVVFP' A
#
# COMPACT_ATOMS: atom_id res chain seq x y z
N MET A 1 16.49 -26.47 -10.56
CA MET A 1 15.72 -25.23 -10.74
C MET A 1 15.29 -24.76 -9.37
N ALA A 2 15.86 -23.66 -8.88
CA ALA A 2 15.51 -23.13 -7.55
C ALA A 2 14.08 -22.58 -7.63
N VAL A 3 13.14 -23.29 -7.01
CA VAL A 3 11.84 -22.74 -6.65
C VAL A 3 12.12 -21.62 -5.65
N THR A 4 12.25 -20.39 -6.15
CA THR A 4 12.11 -19.21 -5.31
C THR A 4 10.72 -19.33 -4.74
N THR A 5 10.61 -19.66 -3.44
CA THR A 5 9.39 -19.44 -2.68
C THR A 5 9.08 -17.97 -2.84
N GLU A 6 8.22 -17.66 -3.83
CA GLU A 6 7.42 -16.47 -3.85
C GLU A 6 6.76 -16.47 -2.48
N ARG A 7 7.31 -15.64 -1.58
CA ARG A 7 6.56 -15.27 -0.39
C ARG A 7 5.38 -14.53 -0.97
N SER A 8 4.30 -15.26 -1.28
CA SER A 8 3.05 -14.68 -1.77
C SER A 8 2.82 -13.48 -0.89
N ALA A 9 2.92 -12.30 -1.51
CA ALA A 9 2.52 -11.10 -0.82
C ALA A 9 1.12 -11.40 -0.29
N PRO A 10 0.83 -11.03 0.97
CA PRO A 10 -0.52 -11.23 1.49
C PRO A 10 -1.52 -10.67 0.47
N VAL A 11 -2.59 -11.40 0.16
CA VAL A 11 -3.54 -11.02 -0.90
C VAL A 11 -4.05 -9.57 -0.75
N TRP A 12 -4.09 -9.07 0.48
CA TRP A 12 -4.46 -7.68 0.77
C TRP A 12 -3.46 -6.64 0.23
N VAL A 13 -2.19 -6.99 0.00
CA VAL A 13 -1.15 -6.07 -0.51
C VAL A 13 -1.45 -5.67 -1.95
N ASP A 14 -1.81 -6.63 -2.80
CA ASP A 14 -2.14 -6.34 -4.19
C ASP A 14 -3.42 -5.50 -4.29
N VAL A 15 -4.48 -5.91 -3.56
CA VAL A 15 -5.73 -5.13 -3.47
C VAL A 15 -5.49 -3.72 -2.92
N PHE A 16 -4.61 -3.58 -1.92
CA PHE A 16 -4.25 -2.30 -1.36
C PHE A 16 -3.49 -1.41 -2.36
N LEU A 17 -2.51 -1.97 -3.07
CA LEU A 17 -1.70 -1.22 -4.03
C LEU A 17 -2.51 -0.82 -5.26
N GLU A 18 -3.43 -1.68 -5.72
CA GLU A 18 -4.35 -1.40 -6.82
C GLU A 18 -5.29 -0.23 -6.46
N ASP A 19 -5.99 -0.30 -5.33
CA ASP A 19 -6.89 0.77 -4.86
C ASP A 19 -6.11 2.07 -4.56
N LEU A 20 -4.88 1.95 -4.04
CA LEU A 20 -4.00 3.10 -3.79
C LEU A 20 -3.53 3.75 -5.09
N ALA A 21 -3.19 2.99 -6.13
CA ALA A 21 -2.80 3.52 -7.42
C ALA A 21 -3.99 4.16 -8.17
N GLU A 22 -5.20 3.61 -7.99
CA GLU A 22 -6.41 4.12 -8.62
C GLU A 22 -6.95 5.39 -7.94
N HIS A 23 -6.89 5.46 -6.61
CA HIS A 23 -7.55 6.52 -5.84
C HIS A 23 -6.61 7.42 -5.05
N GLY A 24 -5.38 6.99 -4.75
CA GLY A 24 -4.41 7.75 -3.95
C GLY A 24 -4.66 7.78 -2.44
N TYR A 25 -5.70 7.11 -1.93
CA TYR A 25 -6.10 7.19 -0.52
C TYR A 25 -5.71 5.93 0.27
N VAL A 26 -4.66 6.04 1.10
CA VAL A 26 -4.18 4.95 1.98
C VAL A 26 -5.27 4.42 2.92
N ALA A 27 -6.09 5.30 3.51
CA ALA A 27 -7.15 4.88 4.43
C ALA A 27 -8.28 4.11 3.71
N ARG A 28 -8.58 4.49 2.46
CA ARG A 28 -9.55 3.79 1.61
C ARG A 28 -9.00 2.44 1.19
N ALA A 29 -7.80 2.41 0.63
CA ALA A 29 -7.13 1.18 0.22
C ALA A 29 -6.99 0.18 1.38
N ALA A 30 -6.66 0.66 2.58
CA ALA A 30 -6.61 -0.16 3.79
C ALA A 30 -7.98 -0.77 4.13
N ARG A 31 -9.06 0.01 4.01
CA ARG A 31 -10.43 -0.47 4.23
C ARG A 31 -10.87 -1.45 3.14
N THR A 32 -10.59 -1.18 1.86
CA THR A 32 -10.89 -2.07 0.73
C THR A 32 -10.19 -3.42 0.90
N ALA A 33 -8.91 -3.39 1.29
CA ALA A 33 -8.10 -4.58 1.53
C ALA A 33 -8.35 -5.23 2.91
N GLY A 34 -9.27 -4.70 3.73
CA GLY A 34 -9.64 -5.26 5.04
C GLY A 34 -8.51 -5.24 6.07
N VAL A 35 -7.56 -4.33 5.94
CA VAL A 35 -6.33 -4.25 6.73
C VAL A 35 -6.26 -2.92 7.48
N SER A 36 -5.75 -2.93 8.71
CA SER A 36 -5.58 -1.70 9.48
C SER A 36 -4.36 -0.90 9.00
N CYS A 37 -4.44 0.44 9.01
CA CYS A 37 -3.30 1.32 8.69
C CYS A 37 -2.05 1.00 9.52
N THR A 38 -2.21 0.57 10.78
CA THR A 38 -1.11 0.13 11.65
C THR A 38 -0.40 -1.11 11.10
N ALA A 39 -1.12 -2.07 10.53
CA ALA A 39 -0.55 -3.26 9.91
C ALA A 39 0.19 -2.90 8.61
N VAL A 40 -0.36 -1.99 7.80
CA VAL A 40 0.31 -1.42 6.61
C VAL A 40 1.62 -0.74 7.01
N ALA A 41 1.60 0.14 8.01
CA ALA A 41 2.79 0.84 8.51
C ALA A 41 3.84 -0.13 9.09
N ARG A 42 3.40 -1.15 9.85
CA ARG A 42 4.29 -2.17 10.41
C ARG A 42 4.93 -3.02 9.32
N ARG A 43 4.19 -3.33 8.24
CA ARG A 43 4.72 -4.02 7.07
C ARG A 43 5.69 -3.13 6.30
N GLY A 44 5.38 -1.86 6.05
CA GLY A 44 6.29 -0.91 5.41
C GLY A 44 7.60 -0.71 6.16
N ARG A 45 7.60 -0.78 7.49
CA ARG A 45 8.84 -0.75 8.29
C ARG A 45 9.66 -2.04 8.20
N ARG A 46 9.01 -3.19 8.03
CA ARG A 46 9.65 -4.51 7.98
C ARG A 46 10.07 -4.92 6.57
N ASP A 47 9.40 -4.39 5.57
CA ASP A 47 9.52 -4.77 4.16
C ASP A 47 9.81 -3.53 3.30
N PRO A 48 11.09 -3.28 2.96
CA PRO A 48 11.47 -2.12 2.16
C PRO A 48 10.94 -2.18 0.72
N LEU A 49 10.63 -3.36 0.19
CA LEU A 49 10.03 -3.50 -1.14
C LEU A 49 8.58 -3.01 -1.12
N PHE A 50 7.81 -3.36 -0.08
CA PHE A 50 6.47 -2.85 0.12
C PHE A 50 6.46 -1.32 0.30
N ALA A 51 7.43 -0.76 1.05
CA ALA A 51 7.55 0.68 1.20
C ALA A 51 7.83 1.40 -0.14
N ARG A 52 8.62 0.78 -1.02
CA ARG A 52 8.88 1.29 -2.37
C ARG A 52 7.60 1.23 -3.23
N ALA A 53 6.92 0.09 -3.26
CA ALA A 53 5.68 -0.08 -4.01
C ALA A 53 4.58 0.90 -3.55
N LEU A 54 4.49 1.17 -2.24
CA LEU A 54 3.56 2.14 -1.67
C LEU A 54 3.83 3.57 -2.15
N ARG A 55 5.11 3.96 -2.24
CA ARG A 55 5.51 5.27 -2.75
C ARG A 55 5.29 5.38 -4.26
N GLU A 56 5.51 4.30 -4.99
CA GLU A 56 5.26 4.22 -6.43
C GLU A 56 3.77 4.33 -6.75
N ALA A 57 2.92 3.59 -6.03
CA ALA A 57 1.46 3.69 -6.13
C ALA A 57 0.95 5.10 -5.77
N GLN A 58 1.50 5.73 -4.72
CA GLN A 58 1.18 7.14 -4.39
C GLN A 58 1.61 8.13 -5.47
N GLY A 59 2.69 7.86 -6.20
CA GLY A 59 3.15 8.71 -7.31
C GLY A 59 2.33 8.52 -8.60
N HIS A 60 1.71 7.36 -8.77
CA HIS A 60 0.84 7.04 -9.91
C HIS A 60 -0.58 7.57 -9.78
N ALA A 61 -1.05 7.81 -8.55
CA ALA A 61 -2.38 8.38 -8.33
C ALA A 61 -2.47 9.77 -9.00
N PRO A 62 -3.46 9.99 -9.89
CA PRO A 62 -3.61 11.25 -10.61
C PRO A 62 -3.92 12.37 -9.61
N GLU A 63 -2.90 13.17 -9.30
CA GLU A 63 -2.99 14.51 -8.67
C GLU A 63 -3.78 14.64 -7.36
N SER A 64 -4.14 13.53 -6.70
CA SER A 64 -5.04 13.57 -5.55
C SER A 64 -4.27 13.86 -4.26
N THR A 65 -4.12 15.16 -3.96
CA THR A 65 -4.32 15.72 -2.61
C THR A 65 -3.53 15.05 -1.47
N ALA A 66 -2.31 14.55 -1.71
CA ALA A 66 -1.44 14.03 -0.64
C ALA A 66 -0.98 15.11 0.38
N ARG A 67 -1.39 16.37 0.18
CA ARG A 67 -1.17 17.48 1.13
C ARG A 67 -2.24 17.61 2.21
N GLU A 68 -3.41 17.00 2.08
CA GLU A 68 -4.53 17.25 3.01
C GLU A 68 -4.87 16.03 3.86
N VAL A 69 -3.91 15.61 4.67
CA VAL A 69 -4.25 14.92 5.93
C VAL A 69 -3.42 15.55 7.05
N VAL A 70 -3.72 16.82 7.32
CA VAL A 70 -3.49 17.42 8.65
C VAL A 70 -4.61 16.87 9.54
N PHE A 71 -4.26 15.98 10.46
CA PHE A 71 -5.18 15.60 11.54
C PHE A 71 -5.26 16.78 12.55
N PRO A 72 -6.45 17.18 13.02
CA PRO A 72 -6.61 18.14 14.11
C PRO A 72 -6.09 17.60 15.44
#